data_AF-A0A8T4FND9-F1
#
_entry.id   AF-A0A8T4FND9-F1
#
_cell.length_a   1.000
_cell.length_b   1.000
_cell.length_c   1.000
_cell.angle_alpha   90.00
_cell.angle_beta   90.00
_cell.angle_gamma   90.00
#
_symmetry.space_group_name_H-M   'P 1'
#
loop_
_entity.id
_entity.type
_entity.pdbx_description
1 polymer ?
#
loop_
_entity_poly.entity_id
_entity_poly.type
_entity_poly.pdbx_seq_one_letter_code
_entity_poly.pdbx_strand_id
1 'polypeptide(L)'
;MIVVHPKDPSTRMLGLLYEGIEGVTLFDSWEQREEILKAIAAAPREEPILLLGHGCPSGLYDMRYGLVIRNSDAELLKDRPNLVGIWCYASDYAYANGLKGFFSGMFISEEPEAWVNGVDASEEEVDEKVWDFSGRMGELIRSGKPLAEVAAELMDPKHIDSELTRFNYSRLTWRPTGTEPLPPGSAREMYSV
;
A
#
# COMPACT_ATOMS: atom_id res chain seq x y z
N MET A 1 15.74 -0.06 -5.27
CA MET A 1 14.34 -0.26 -4.82
C MET A 1 13.77 -1.48 -5.52
N ILE A 2 13.02 -2.33 -4.84
CA ILE A 2 12.22 -3.40 -5.47
C ILE A 2 10.76 -2.96 -5.54
N VAL A 3 10.15 -3.10 -6.71
CA VAL A 3 8.73 -2.79 -6.94
C VAL A 3 8.06 -4.02 -7.51
N VAL A 4 7.00 -4.48 -6.84
CA VAL A 4 6.06 -5.48 -7.36
C VAL A 4 4.78 -4.74 -7.66
N HIS A 5 4.50 -4.52 -8.94
CA HIS A 5 3.31 -3.82 -9.41
C HIS A 5 2.77 -4.54 -10.65
N PRO A 6 1.95 -5.60 -10.45
CA PRO A 6 1.35 -6.34 -11.56
C PRO A 6 0.62 -5.41 -12.52
N LYS A 7 0.82 -5.63 -13.82
CA LYS A 7 0.34 -4.73 -14.86
C LYS A 7 -1.18 -4.71 -14.96
N ASP A 8 -1.81 -3.69 -14.35
CA ASP A 8 -3.24 -3.42 -14.42
C ASP A 8 -3.51 -1.96 -14.82
N PRO A 9 -4.32 -1.70 -15.87
CA PRO A 9 -4.72 -0.34 -16.24
C PRO A 9 -5.44 0.46 -15.14
N SER A 10 -6.14 -0.21 -14.23
CA SER A 10 -6.88 0.40 -13.10
C SER A 10 -5.99 0.81 -11.94
N THR A 11 -4.75 0.29 -11.86
CA THR A 11 -3.78 0.67 -10.81
C THR A 11 -2.61 1.50 -11.35
N ARG A 12 -2.71 1.97 -12.61
CA ARG A 12 -1.62 2.66 -13.32
C ARG A 12 -1.06 3.89 -12.59
N MET A 13 -1.90 4.60 -11.83
CA MET A 13 -1.51 5.77 -11.06
C MET A 13 -0.47 5.43 -9.98
N LEU A 14 -0.45 4.19 -9.47
CA LEU A 14 0.59 3.74 -8.54
C LEU A 14 2.00 3.72 -9.16
N GLY A 15 2.10 3.80 -10.49
CA GLY A 15 3.35 4.02 -11.21
C GLY A 15 4.11 5.27 -10.75
N LEU A 16 3.38 6.31 -10.31
CA LEU A 16 3.96 7.56 -9.82
C LEU A 16 4.85 7.39 -8.59
N LEU A 17 4.69 6.30 -7.83
CA LEU A 17 5.48 6.04 -6.63
C LEU A 17 6.95 5.76 -6.94
N TYR A 18 7.24 5.23 -8.13
CA TYR A 18 8.58 4.81 -8.53
C TYR A 18 9.06 5.41 -9.87
N GLU A 19 8.22 6.19 -10.54
CA GLU A 19 8.61 6.91 -11.75
C GLU A 19 9.77 7.87 -11.49
N GLY A 20 10.77 7.85 -12.39
CA GLY A 20 11.95 8.70 -12.30
C GLY A 20 12.97 8.30 -11.22
N ILE A 21 12.76 7.19 -10.50
CA ILE A 21 13.75 6.65 -9.55
C ILE A 21 14.74 5.74 -10.29
N GLU A 22 16.03 6.05 -10.19
CA GLU A 22 17.09 5.20 -10.73
C GLU A 22 17.27 3.92 -9.90
N GLY A 23 17.63 2.81 -10.56
CA GLY A 23 17.91 1.53 -9.87
C GLY A 23 16.66 0.82 -9.33
N VAL A 24 15.48 1.10 -9.87
CA VAL A 24 14.26 0.32 -9.61
C VAL A 24 14.36 -1.05 -10.28
N THR A 25 14.18 -2.11 -9.51
CA THR A 25 13.91 -3.46 -10.01
C THR A 25 12.41 -3.66 -10.01
N LEU A 26 11.79 -3.54 -11.19
CA LEU A 26 10.33 -3.66 -11.37
C LEU A 26 9.95 -5.08 -11.78
N PHE A 27 8.96 -5.63 -11.09
CA PHE A 27 8.26 -6.86 -11.45
C PHE A 27 6.79 -6.53 -11.72
N ASP A 28 6.34 -6.75 -12.95
CA ASP A 28 4.99 -6.39 -13.44
C ASP A 28 4.16 -7.59 -13.90
N SER A 29 4.69 -8.81 -13.72
CA SER A 29 4.09 -10.05 -14.19
C SER A 29 4.14 -11.16 -13.14
N TRP A 30 3.09 -11.98 -13.08
CA TRP A 30 2.98 -13.12 -12.15
C TRP A 30 3.94 -14.25 -12.50
N GLU A 31 4.29 -14.39 -13.78
CA GLU A 31 5.29 -15.35 -14.25
C GLU A 31 6.63 -15.15 -13.53
N GLN A 32 6.87 -13.93 -13.01
CA GLN A 32 8.08 -13.57 -12.29
C GLN A 32 8.05 -13.89 -10.80
N ARG A 33 7.02 -14.60 -10.30
CA ARG A 33 6.82 -14.82 -8.86
C ARG A 33 8.05 -15.41 -8.17
N GLU A 34 8.73 -16.38 -8.79
CA GLU A 34 9.95 -16.92 -8.21
C GLU A 34 11.10 -15.90 -8.17
N GLU A 35 11.24 -15.09 -9.21
CA GLU A 35 12.25 -14.02 -9.24
C GLU A 35 11.97 -12.93 -8.22
N ILE A 36 10.70 -12.57 -8.02
CA ILE A 36 10.26 -11.64 -6.97
C ILE A 36 10.74 -12.13 -5.60
N LEU A 37 10.44 -13.38 -5.24
CA LEU A 37 10.83 -13.93 -3.95
C LEU A 37 12.35 -14.03 -3.79
N LYS A 38 13.07 -14.43 -4.86
CA LYS A 38 14.54 -14.48 -4.88
C LYS A 38 15.13 -13.08 -4.70
N ALA A 39 14.60 -12.07 -5.37
CA ALA A 39 15.06 -10.69 -5.27
C ALA A 39 14.83 -10.13 -3.87
N ILE A 40 13.65 -10.33 -3.28
CA ILE A 40 13.37 -9.92 -1.90
C ILE A 40 14.32 -10.63 -0.93
N ALA A 41 14.50 -11.95 -1.06
CA ALA A 41 15.37 -12.72 -0.18
C ALA A 41 16.85 -12.28 -0.27
N ALA A 42 17.34 -11.94 -1.47
CA ALA A 42 18.71 -11.52 -1.71
C ALA A 42 18.98 -10.05 -1.38
N ALA A 43 17.95 -9.21 -1.32
CA ALA A 43 18.09 -7.78 -1.10
C ALA A 43 18.60 -7.46 0.32
N PRO A 44 19.40 -6.38 0.49
CA PRO A 44 19.72 -5.84 1.80
C PRO A 44 18.46 -5.58 2.63
N ARG A 45 18.57 -5.67 3.95
CA ARG A 45 17.41 -5.51 4.85
C ARG A 45 16.72 -4.17 4.63
N GLU A 46 17.49 -3.11 4.42
CA GLU A 46 17.06 -1.73 4.27
C GLU A 46 16.54 -1.40 2.86
N GLU A 47 16.62 -2.34 1.91
CA GLU A 47 16.09 -2.16 0.55
C GLU A 47 14.60 -1.79 0.59
N PRO A 48 14.18 -0.64 0.02
CA PRO A 48 12.78 -0.30 -0.09
C PRO A 48 12.03 -1.29 -0.97
N ILE A 49 10.91 -1.80 -0.48
CA ILE A 49 10.05 -2.76 -1.19
C ILE A 49 8.65 -2.16 -1.28
N LEU A 50 8.18 -1.94 -2.50
CA LEU A 50 6.83 -1.48 -2.80
C LEU A 50 6.02 -2.63 -3.38
N LEU A 51 4.89 -2.94 -2.76
CA LEU A 51 3.92 -3.94 -3.18
C LEU A 51 2.61 -3.22 -3.53
N LEU A 52 2.30 -3.13 -4.82
CA LEU A 52 1.31 -2.20 -5.36
C LEU A 52 0.30 -2.92 -6.25
N GLY A 53 -0.97 -2.56 -6.15
CA GLY A 53 -2.00 -2.99 -7.10
C GLY A 53 -3.28 -3.45 -6.41
N HIS A 54 -3.85 -4.55 -6.90
CA HIS A 54 -5.03 -5.20 -6.33
C HIS A 54 -4.67 -6.27 -5.31
N GLY A 55 -5.56 -6.56 -4.38
CA GLY A 55 -5.33 -7.62 -3.41
C GLY A 55 -6.49 -7.85 -2.47
N CYS A 56 -6.19 -8.60 -1.41
CA CYS A 56 -7.10 -8.90 -0.33
C CYS A 56 -6.31 -9.10 0.98
N PRO A 57 -6.97 -9.42 2.10
CA PRO A 57 -6.27 -9.72 3.35
C PRO A 57 -5.28 -10.91 3.27
N SER A 58 -5.35 -11.74 2.22
CA SER A 58 -4.42 -12.87 2.01
C SER A 58 -3.19 -12.53 1.16
N GLY A 59 -3.14 -11.34 0.57
CA GLY A 59 -1.98 -10.83 -0.17
C GLY A 59 -2.32 -10.06 -1.46
N LEU A 60 -1.29 -9.84 -2.27
CA LEU A 60 -1.33 -9.05 -3.50
C LEU A 60 -1.67 -9.95 -4.71
N TYR A 61 -2.65 -9.53 -5.50
CA TYR A 61 -3.12 -10.24 -6.68
C TYR A 61 -2.29 -9.96 -7.94
N ASP A 62 -2.37 -10.87 -8.90
CA ASP A 62 -2.12 -10.63 -10.31
C ASP A 62 -3.42 -10.37 -11.08
N MET A 63 -3.30 -10.11 -12.40
CA MET A 63 -4.42 -9.91 -13.32
C MET A 63 -5.36 -11.11 -13.50
N ARG A 64 -4.97 -12.29 -13.03
CA ARG A 64 -5.76 -13.54 -13.06
C ARG A 64 -6.29 -13.90 -11.67
N TYR A 65 -6.20 -12.99 -10.69
CA TYR A 65 -6.55 -13.20 -9.29
C TYR A 65 -5.74 -14.30 -8.59
N GLY A 66 -4.58 -14.67 -9.14
CA GLY A 66 -3.54 -15.42 -8.45
C GLY A 66 -2.81 -14.52 -7.45
N LEU A 67 -2.27 -15.07 -6.36
CA LEU A 67 -1.52 -14.29 -5.39
C LEU A 67 -0.01 -14.29 -5.72
N VAL A 68 0.51 -13.11 -6.09
CA VAL A 68 1.94 -12.89 -6.33
C VAL A 68 2.70 -12.87 -5.00
N ILE A 69 2.14 -12.17 -4.01
CA ILE A 69 2.58 -12.20 -2.61
C ILE A 69 1.48 -12.86 -1.78
N ARG A 70 1.83 -13.87 -1.00
CA ARG A 70 0.92 -14.68 -0.18
C ARG A 70 1.27 -14.56 1.30
N ASN A 71 0.36 -15.02 2.16
CA ASN A 71 0.65 -15.22 3.59
C ASN A 71 1.89 -16.11 3.81
N SER A 72 2.09 -17.14 2.97
CA SER A 72 3.25 -18.04 3.08
C SER A 72 4.59 -17.34 2.84
N ASP A 73 4.59 -16.18 2.17
CA ASP A 73 5.81 -15.45 1.82
C ASP A 73 6.15 -14.36 2.84
N ALA A 74 5.26 -14.10 3.79
CA ALA A 74 5.35 -12.95 4.69
C ALA A 74 6.60 -12.98 5.59
N GLU A 75 7.16 -14.17 5.85
CA GLU A 75 8.42 -14.30 6.60
C GLU A 75 9.57 -13.54 5.94
N LEU A 76 9.59 -13.42 4.60
CA LEU A 76 10.60 -12.66 3.85
C LEU A 76 10.48 -11.14 4.07
N LEU A 77 9.31 -10.68 4.54
CA LEU A 77 8.91 -9.28 4.65
C LEU A 77 8.94 -8.76 6.09
N LYS A 78 8.85 -9.63 7.12
CA LYS A 78 8.69 -9.25 8.54
C LYS A 78 9.74 -8.27 9.06
N ASP A 79 11.00 -8.45 8.64
CA ASP A 79 12.13 -7.65 9.14
C ASP A 79 12.54 -6.51 8.21
N ARG A 80 11.74 -6.22 7.17
CA ARG A 80 11.95 -5.13 6.21
C ARG A 80 11.39 -3.83 6.78
N PRO A 81 12.23 -2.84 7.14
CA PRO A 81 11.77 -1.59 7.75
C PRO A 81 11.14 -0.63 6.72
N ASN A 82 11.48 -0.79 5.44
CA ASN A 82 11.09 0.10 4.34
C ASN A 82 10.08 -0.59 3.41
N LEU A 83 9.08 -1.25 3.99
CA LEU A 83 8.03 -1.95 3.28
C LEU A 83 6.81 -1.05 3.09
N VAL A 84 6.32 -0.97 1.86
CA VAL A 84 5.11 -0.26 1.47
C VAL A 84 4.15 -1.24 0.82
N GLY A 85 2.91 -1.28 1.28
CA GLY A 85 1.84 -2.06 0.66
C GLY A 85 0.61 -1.22 0.35
N ILE A 86 0.36 -0.97 -0.94
CA ILE A 86 -0.81 -0.22 -1.40
C ILE A 86 -1.68 -1.14 -2.27
N TRP A 87 -2.70 -1.70 -1.63
CA TRP A 87 -3.82 -2.42 -2.23
C TRP A 87 -4.97 -2.49 -1.22
N CYS A 88 -6.18 -2.84 -1.68
CA CYS A 88 -7.32 -3.01 -0.79
C CYS A 88 -7.04 -4.08 0.29
N TYR A 89 -7.07 -3.67 1.55
CA TYR A 89 -6.82 -4.51 2.74
C TYR A 89 -5.35 -4.94 2.94
N ALA A 90 -4.38 -4.17 2.46
CA ALA A 90 -2.96 -4.41 2.75
C ALA A 90 -2.63 -4.34 4.24
N SER A 91 -3.30 -3.47 5.00
CA SER A 91 -3.14 -3.36 6.46
C SER A 91 -3.57 -4.64 7.19
N ASP A 92 -4.61 -5.31 6.70
CA ASP A 92 -5.09 -6.57 7.28
C ASP A 92 -4.10 -7.71 7.02
N TYR A 93 -3.57 -7.79 5.80
CA TYR A 93 -2.47 -8.69 5.47
C TYR A 93 -1.25 -8.43 6.35
N ALA A 94 -0.86 -7.17 6.50
CA ALA A 94 0.25 -6.79 7.35
C ALA A 94 -0.01 -7.20 8.80
N TYR A 95 -1.19 -6.90 9.35
CA TYR A 95 -1.59 -7.25 10.71
C TYR A 95 -1.51 -8.75 10.97
N ALA A 96 -2.15 -9.54 10.11
CA ALA A 96 -2.19 -11.00 10.23
C ALA A 96 -0.79 -11.64 10.19
N ASN A 97 0.15 -11.03 9.46
CA ASN A 97 1.50 -11.55 9.29
C ASN A 97 2.56 -10.83 10.13
N GLY A 98 2.19 -9.87 10.98
CA GLY A 98 3.13 -9.13 11.83
C GLY A 98 4.12 -8.23 11.08
N LEU A 99 3.73 -7.73 9.90
CA LEU A 99 4.61 -6.90 9.06
C LEU A 99 4.71 -5.45 9.57
N LYS A 100 5.86 -4.84 9.35
CA LYS A 100 6.15 -3.42 9.65
C LYS A 100 6.17 -2.63 8.35
N GLY A 101 5.97 -1.31 8.43
CA GLY A 101 5.96 -0.43 7.26
C GLY A 101 4.64 0.33 7.10
N PHE A 102 4.39 0.80 5.88
CA PHE A 102 3.22 1.62 5.54
C PHE A 102 2.24 0.83 4.67
N PHE A 103 0.97 0.79 5.06
CA PHE A 103 -0.05 -0.02 4.40
C PHE A 103 -1.39 0.71 4.26
N SER A 104 -2.11 0.47 3.17
CA SER A 104 -3.51 0.87 3.01
C SER A 104 -4.47 -0.19 3.54
N GLY A 105 -5.59 0.23 4.14
CA GLY A 105 -6.76 -0.63 4.37
C GLY A 105 -7.62 -0.73 3.12
N MET A 106 -8.95 -0.72 3.27
CA MET A 106 -9.83 -0.43 2.13
C MET A 106 -9.48 0.96 1.60
N PHE A 107 -9.18 1.06 0.31
CA PHE A 107 -8.84 2.30 -0.36
C PHE A 107 -9.67 2.36 -1.64
N ILE A 108 -10.65 3.27 -1.66
CA ILE A 108 -11.52 3.47 -2.82
C ILE A 108 -10.66 4.06 -3.94
N SER A 109 -10.59 3.31 -5.03
CA SER A 109 -9.87 3.62 -6.26
C SER A 109 -10.76 3.57 -7.50
N GLU A 110 -11.98 3.05 -7.36
CA GLU A 110 -12.99 3.02 -8.42
C GLU A 110 -14.37 3.45 -7.87
N GLU A 111 -15.20 4.11 -8.69
CA GLU A 111 -16.54 4.59 -8.30
C GLU A 111 -17.45 3.49 -7.71
N PRO A 112 -17.48 2.26 -8.24
CA PRO A 112 -18.28 1.18 -7.64
C PRO A 112 -17.88 0.86 -6.20
N GLU A 113 -16.61 1.01 -5.83
CA GLU A 113 -16.15 0.82 -4.46
C GLU A 113 -16.70 1.90 -3.53
N ALA A 114 -16.84 3.15 -4.00
CA ALA A 114 -17.45 4.23 -3.25
C ALA A 114 -18.91 3.90 -2.91
N TRP A 115 -19.69 3.46 -3.91
CA TRP A 115 -21.07 3.03 -3.71
C TRP A 115 -21.19 1.89 -2.70
N VAL A 116 -20.37 0.83 -2.83
CA VAL A 116 -20.37 -0.31 -1.90
C VAL A 116 -20.04 0.11 -0.46
N ASN A 117 -19.17 1.10 -0.30
CA ASN A 117 -18.74 1.59 1.01
C ASN A 117 -19.59 2.76 1.55
N GLY A 118 -20.63 3.18 0.83
CA GLY A 118 -21.51 4.26 1.24
C GLY A 118 -20.82 5.63 1.28
N VAL A 119 -19.85 5.85 0.39
CA VAL A 119 -19.15 7.12 0.22
C VAL A 119 -19.71 7.82 -1.02
N ASP A 120 -20.16 9.06 -0.87
CA ASP A 120 -20.63 9.88 -1.98
C ASP A 120 -19.41 10.50 -2.69
N ALA A 121 -19.02 9.93 -3.82
CA ALA A 121 -17.92 10.40 -4.65
C ALA A 121 -18.21 10.09 -6.13
N SER A 122 -17.90 11.04 -7.01
CA SER A 122 -18.00 10.82 -8.45
C SER A 122 -16.78 10.06 -8.98
N GLU A 123 -16.90 9.45 -10.16
CA GLU A 123 -15.76 8.85 -10.86
C GLU A 123 -14.61 9.86 -11.08
N GLU A 124 -14.94 11.11 -11.42
CA GLU A 124 -13.95 12.18 -11.59
C GLU A 124 -13.23 12.51 -10.28
N GLU A 125 -13.94 12.57 -9.16
CA GLU A 125 -13.33 12.79 -7.84
C GLU A 125 -12.45 11.61 -7.44
N VAL A 126 -12.92 10.37 -7.65
CA VAL A 126 -12.14 9.16 -7.38
C VAL A 126 -10.83 9.19 -8.16
N ASP A 127 -10.89 9.41 -9.47
CA ASP A 127 -9.69 9.51 -10.30
C ASP A 127 -8.75 10.61 -9.80
N GLU A 128 -9.24 11.84 -9.65
CA GLU A 128 -8.43 12.99 -9.18
C GLU A 128 -7.70 12.66 -7.87
N LYS A 129 -8.43 12.17 -6.86
CA LYS A 129 -7.86 11.95 -5.52
C LYS A 129 -6.90 10.78 -5.46
N VAL A 130 -7.08 9.73 -6.27
CA VAL A 130 -6.14 8.60 -6.31
C VAL A 130 -4.86 9.01 -7.05
N TRP A 131 -4.96 9.81 -8.11
CA TRP A 131 -3.80 10.39 -8.78
C TRP A 131 -3.03 11.34 -7.86
N ASP A 132 -3.71 12.23 -7.14
CA ASP A 132 -3.11 13.13 -6.15
C ASP A 132 -2.40 12.38 -5.04
N PHE A 133 -3.04 11.35 -4.48
CA PHE A 133 -2.42 10.48 -3.47
C PHE A 133 -1.14 9.83 -4.00
N SER A 134 -1.21 9.24 -5.19
CA SER A 134 -0.08 8.52 -5.81
C SER A 134 1.08 9.47 -6.12
N GLY A 135 0.78 10.65 -6.68
CA GLY A 135 1.78 11.69 -6.96
C GLY A 135 2.47 12.18 -5.70
N ARG A 136 1.69 12.53 -4.66
CA ARG A 136 2.23 12.99 -3.36
C ARG A 136 3.10 11.93 -2.72
N MET A 137 2.66 10.67 -2.72
CA MET A 137 3.44 9.57 -2.17
C MET A 137 4.75 9.38 -2.93
N GLY A 138 4.72 9.43 -4.26
CA GLY A 138 5.93 9.37 -5.09
C GLY A 138 6.91 10.51 -4.83
N GLU A 139 6.43 11.74 -4.66
CA GLU A 139 7.27 12.88 -4.28
C GLU A 139 7.95 12.67 -2.92
N LEU A 140 7.20 12.19 -1.93
CA LEU A 140 7.73 11.94 -0.60
C LEU A 140 8.74 10.80 -0.59
N ILE A 141 8.50 9.72 -1.33
CA ILE A 141 9.48 8.63 -1.51
C ILE A 141 10.76 9.16 -2.17
N ARG A 142 10.63 9.96 -3.24
CA ARG A 142 11.78 10.56 -3.95
C ARG A 142 12.56 11.56 -3.11
N SER A 143 11.95 12.17 -2.10
CA SER A 143 12.64 13.10 -1.19
C SER A 143 13.73 12.44 -0.35
N GLY A 144 13.76 11.09 -0.29
CA GLY A 144 14.75 10.34 0.48
C GLY A 144 14.53 10.39 2.00
N LYS A 145 13.41 10.94 2.45
CA LYS A 145 13.01 10.93 3.87
C LYS A 145 12.85 9.49 4.38
N PRO A 146 13.09 9.25 5.67
CA PRO A 146 12.73 7.98 6.31
C PRO A 146 11.25 7.65 6.09
N LEU A 147 10.92 6.38 5.87
CA LEU A 147 9.54 5.95 5.57
C LEU A 147 8.55 6.36 6.68
N ALA A 148 9.00 6.43 7.93
CA ALA A 148 8.17 6.92 9.04
C ALA A 148 7.73 8.38 8.85
N GLU A 149 8.61 9.24 8.34
CA GLU A 149 8.29 10.65 8.05
C GLU A 149 7.39 10.76 6.82
N VAL A 150 7.63 9.93 5.80
CA VAL A 150 6.76 9.82 4.62
C VAL A 150 5.34 9.44 5.05
N ALA A 151 5.21 8.43 5.91
CA ALA A 151 3.92 8.00 6.44
C ALA A 151 3.23 9.09 7.27
N ALA A 152 3.97 9.78 8.15
CA ALA A 152 3.43 10.87 8.95
C ALA A 152 2.89 12.03 8.09
N GLU A 153 3.62 12.39 7.02
CA GLU A 153 3.18 13.44 6.09
C GLU A 153 1.95 13.01 5.28
N LEU A 154 1.93 11.78 4.74
CA LEU A 154 0.78 11.28 3.99
C LEU A 154 -0.49 11.17 4.82
N MET A 155 -0.35 10.82 6.11
CA MET A 155 -1.46 10.66 7.05
C MET A 155 -1.87 11.98 7.72
N ASP A 156 -1.24 13.10 7.37
CA ASP A 156 -1.56 14.41 7.93
C ASP A 156 -3.01 14.81 7.55
N PRO A 157 -3.88 15.14 8.52
CA PRO A 157 -5.26 15.56 8.26
C PRO A 157 -5.42 16.75 7.33
N LYS A 158 -4.37 17.55 7.09
CA LYS A 158 -4.37 18.63 6.09
C LYS A 158 -4.73 18.17 4.68
N HIS A 159 -4.59 16.87 4.40
CA HIS A 159 -4.90 16.27 3.11
C HIS A 159 -6.35 15.79 2.98
N ILE A 160 -7.16 15.91 4.05
CA ILE A 160 -8.57 15.53 4.04
C ILE A 160 -9.41 16.74 3.62
N ASP A 161 -10.03 16.64 2.45
CA ASP A 161 -10.85 17.69 1.84
C ASP A 161 -12.23 17.20 1.37
N SER A 162 -12.48 15.89 1.37
CA SER A 162 -13.75 15.27 0.97
C SER A 162 -14.09 14.03 1.79
N GLU A 163 -15.28 13.47 1.60
CA GLU A 163 -15.66 12.20 2.24
C GLU A 163 -14.79 11.04 1.74
N LEU A 164 -14.43 11.05 0.45
CA LEU A 164 -13.53 10.07 -0.16
C LEU A 164 -12.14 10.12 0.47
N THR A 165 -11.52 11.31 0.53
CA THR A 165 -10.17 11.42 1.12
C THR A 165 -10.20 11.11 2.61
N ARG A 166 -11.26 11.51 3.33
CA ARG A 166 -11.47 11.09 4.72
C ARG A 166 -11.53 9.56 4.86
N PHE A 167 -12.31 8.89 4.02
CA PHE A 167 -12.46 7.44 4.04
C PHE A 167 -11.13 6.73 3.78
N ASN A 168 -10.43 7.13 2.72
CA ASN A 168 -9.17 6.52 2.31
C ASN A 168 -8.07 6.76 3.34
N TYR A 169 -7.92 7.99 3.81
CA TYR A 169 -6.78 8.39 4.64
C TYR A 169 -6.94 7.89 6.08
N SER A 170 -8.17 7.76 6.58
CA SER A 170 -8.42 7.14 7.89
C SER A 170 -8.09 5.64 7.93
N ARG A 171 -7.83 5.03 6.76
CA ARG A 171 -7.48 3.61 6.60
C ARG A 171 -6.03 3.40 6.22
N LEU A 172 -5.22 4.46 6.14
CA LEU A 172 -3.77 4.34 6.04
C LEU A 172 -3.20 3.94 7.40
N THR A 173 -2.21 3.06 7.40
CA THR A 173 -1.60 2.52 8.62
C THR A 173 -0.09 2.61 8.52
N TRP A 174 0.53 3.25 9.51
CA TRP A 174 1.95 3.12 9.80
C TRP A 174 2.15 2.08 10.91
N ARG A 175 2.98 1.06 10.65
CA ARG A 175 3.37 0.04 11.63
C ARG A 175 4.86 0.21 11.96
N PRO A 176 5.21 0.76 13.14
CA PRO A 176 6.57 1.15 13.46
C PRO A 176 7.53 -0.04 13.57
N THR A 177 8.81 0.25 13.35
CA THR A 177 9.91 -0.70 13.50
C THR A 177 10.36 -0.79 14.96
N GLY A 178 9.64 -1.55 15.80
CA GLY A 178 9.98 -1.73 17.22
C GLY A 178 8.83 -2.35 18.04
N THR A 179 9.07 -2.68 19.31
CA THR A 179 8.08 -3.33 20.22
C THR A 179 7.05 -2.37 20.79
N GLU A 180 6.77 -1.24 20.14
CA GLU A 180 5.78 -0.31 20.67
C GLU A 180 4.36 -0.88 20.46
N PRO A 181 3.56 -1.01 21.52
CA PRO A 181 2.19 -1.45 21.39
C PRO A 181 1.39 -0.43 20.58
N LEU A 182 0.46 -0.93 19.79
CA LEU A 182 -0.49 -0.13 19.01
C LEU A 182 -1.13 0.94 19.90
N PRO A 183 -1.28 2.19 19.43
CA PRO A 183 -2.09 3.16 20.15
C PRO A 183 -3.52 2.60 20.31
N PRO A 184 -4.12 2.69 21.50
CA PRO A 184 -5.51 2.25 21.69
C PRO A 184 -6.42 3.05 20.76
N GLY A 185 -7.09 2.37 19.82
CA GLY A 185 -8.07 2.99 18.91
C GLY A 185 -8.09 2.46 17.47
N SER A 186 -7.09 1.71 17.01
CA SER A 186 -7.14 1.12 15.66
C SER A 186 -7.97 -0.17 15.65
N ALA A 187 -9.22 -0.04 15.17
CA ALA A 187 -10.16 -1.12 14.85
C ALA A 187 -10.69 -1.97 16.02
N ARG A 188 -11.55 -1.39 16.87
CA ARG A 188 -12.58 -2.21 17.56
C ARG A 188 -13.87 -1.55 18.06
N GLU A 189 -14.19 -0.31 17.70
CA GLU A 189 -15.44 0.33 18.21
C GLU A 189 -16.45 0.83 17.15
N MET A 190 -16.27 0.54 15.85
CA MET A 190 -17.23 0.99 14.82
C MET A 190 -18.19 -0.08 14.27
N TYR A 191 -18.17 -1.32 14.78
CA TYR A 191 -19.14 -2.36 14.38
C TYR A 191 -19.68 -3.20 15.55
N SER A 192 -19.98 -2.54 16.67
CA SER A 192 -20.84 -3.12 17.72
C SER A 192 -22.11 -2.28 17.84
N VAL A 193 -23.05 -2.58 16.96
CA VAL A 193 -24.50 -2.40 17.20
C VAL A 193 -25.16 -3.75 16.98
#